data_AF-A0A963BIL0-F1
#
_entry.id   AF-A0A963BIL0-F1
#
_cell.length_a   1.000
_cell.length_b   1.000
_cell.length_c   1.000
_cell.angle_alpha   90.00
_cell.angle_beta   90.00
_cell.angle_gamma   90.00
#
_symmetry.space_group_name_H-M   'P 1'
#
loop_
_entity.id
_entity.type
_entity.pdbx_description
1 polymer ?
#
loop_
_entity_poly.entity_id
_entity_poly.type
_entity_poly.pdbx_seq_one_letter_code
_entity_poly.pdbx_strand_id
1 'polypeptide(L)' 'PLSQGIMHGHSVTCPLHNWKIDLTSGEALGPDEGCTNVFPVRVEEGMVLLQLTTNVAAA' A
#
# COMPACT_ATOMS: atom_id res chain seq x y z
N PRO A 1 13.02 3.02 0.44
CA PRO A 1 11.68 2.85 1.05
C PRO A 1 10.69 2.30 0.01
N LEU A 2 9.56 1.70 0.42
CA LEU A 2 8.58 1.12 -0.52
C LEU A 2 8.09 2.14 -1.56
N SER A 3 7.92 3.40 -1.16
CA SER A 3 7.52 4.51 -2.02
C SER A 3 8.51 4.87 -3.14
N GLN A 4 9.73 4.32 -3.11
CA GLN A 4 10.74 4.46 -4.17
C GLN A 4 10.87 3.19 -5.02
N GLY A 5 9.92 2.26 -4.90
CA GLY A 5 9.92 1.02 -5.64
C GLY A 5 9.56 1.17 -7.12
N ILE A 6 9.86 0.12 -7.88
CA ILE A 6 9.52 0.03 -9.30
C ILE A 6 8.09 -0.51 -9.41
N MET A 7 7.21 0.23 -10.08
CA MET A 7 5.84 -0.20 -10.34
C MET A 7 5.75 -1.08 -11.59
N HIS A 8 4.95 -2.14 -11.53
CA HIS A 8 4.59 -2.95 -12.67
C HIS A 8 3.15 -3.47 -12.51
N GLY A 9 2.26 -3.11 -13.44
CA GLY A 9 0.83 -3.39 -13.33
C GLY A 9 0.26 -2.83 -12.02
N HIS A 10 -0.41 -3.68 -11.24
CA HIS A 10 -0.95 -3.34 -9.92
C HIS A 10 -0.01 -3.73 -8.76
N SER A 11 1.29 -3.77 -8.99
CA SER A 11 2.27 -4.13 -7.95
C SER A 11 3.47 -3.20 -7.93
N VAL A 12 4.15 -3.15 -6.79
CA VAL A 12 5.42 -2.42 -6.61
C VAL A 12 6.47 -3.33 -6.00
N THR A 13 7.70 -3.29 -6.52
CA THR A 13 8.84 -3.99 -5.93
C THR A 13 9.59 -3.07 -4.98
N CYS A 14 9.68 -3.46 -3.70
CA CYS A 14 10.39 -2.71 -2.67
C CYS A 14 11.91 -2.74 -2.91
N PRO A 15 12.59 -1.59 -3.02
CA PRO A 15 14.03 -1.55 -3.32
C PRO A 15 14.92 -2.02 -2.16
N LEU A 16 14.36 -2.13 -0.94
CA LEU A 16 15.11 -2.55 0.24
C LEU A 16 15.02 -4.06 0.49
N HIS A 17 13.82 -4.62 0.34
CA HIS A 17 13.55 -6.02 0.72
C HIS A 17 13.35 -6.93 -0.50
N ASN A 18 13.32 -6.35 -1.72
CA ASN A 18 13.00 -7.04 -2.97
C ASN A 18 11.61 -7.71 -3.00
N TRP A 19 10.75 -7.41 -2.04
CA TRP A 19 9.38 -7.92 -2.00
C TRP A 19 8.53 -7.26 -3.06
N LYS A 20 7.70 -8.07 -3.72
CA LYS A 20 6.67 -7.58 -4.63
C LYS A 20 5.36 -7.44 -3.86
N ILE A 21 4.82 -6.24 -3.76
CA ILE A 21 3.60 -5.94 -3.01
C ILE A 21 2.46 -5.64 -3.99
N ASP A 22 1.29 -6.24 -3.79
CA ASP A 22 0.06 -5.90 -4.51
C ASP A 22 -0.52 -4.59 -3.99
N LEU A 23 -0.85 -3.65 -4.90
CA LEU A 23 -1.33 -2.32 -4.54
C LEU A 23 -2.81 -2.28 -4.17
N THR A 24 -3.57 -3.36 -4.46
CA THR A 24 -5.00 -3.45 -4.13
C THR A 24 -5.19 -4.04 -2.74
N SER A 25 -4.51 -5.16 -2.44
CA SER A 25 -4.63 -5.85 -1.15
C SER A 25 -3.58 -5.42 -0.12
N GLY A 26 -2.45 -4.84 -0.57
CA GLY A 26 -1.32 -4.53 0.29
C GLY A 26 -0.46 -5.74 0.66
N GLU A 27 -0.78 -6.94 0.16
CA GLU A 27 -0.11 -8.19 0.48
C GLU A 27 1.20 -8.36 -0.30
N ALA A 28 2.19 -9.01 0.31
CA ALA A 28 3.34 -9.53 -0.40
C ALA A 28 2.93 -10.67 -1.34
N LEU A 29 3.61 -10.76 -2.48
CA LEU A 29 3.35 -11.73 -3.54
C LEU A 29 4.51 -12.73 -3.68
N GLY A 30 4.20 -13.93 -4.18
CA GLY A 30 5.21 -14.95 -4.43
C GLY A 30 5.56 -15.72 -3.14
N PRO A 31 6.86 -15.96 -2.85
CA PRO A 31 7.27 -16.69 -1.66
C PRO A 31 7.36 -15.80 -0.40
N ASP A 32 7.18 -14.48 -0.54
CA ASP A 32 7.27 -13.53 0.56
C ASP A 32 5.95 -13.51 1.36
N GLU A 33 6.05 -13.33 2.67
CA GLU A 33 4.90 -13.29 3.59
C GLU A 33 4.84 -11.95 4.33
N GLY A 34 3.64 -11.40 4.47
CA GLY A 34 3.36 -10.16 5.18
C GLY A 34 2.61 -9.15 4.33
N CYS A 35 2.22 -8.04 4.95
CA CYS A 35 1.39 -7.02 4.31
C CYS A 35 1.80 -5.60 4.71
N THR A 36 1.27 -4.65 3.96
CA THR A 36 1.35 -3.21 4.23
C THR A 36 -0.02 -2.67 4.63
N ASN A 37 -0.06 -1.51 5.27
CA ASN A 37 -1.33 -0.84 5.57
C ASN A 37 -2.03 -0.43 4.28
N VAL A 38 -3.32 -0.75 4.17
CA VAL A 38 -4.19 -0.33 3.06
C VAL A 38 -5.19 0.70 3.57
N PHE A 39 -5.36 1.77 2.79
CA PHE A 39 -6.33 2.83 3.06
C PHE A 39 -7.29 2.92 1.88
N PRO A 40 -8.62 2.90 2.12
CA PRO A 40 -9.57 3.21 1.07
C PRO A 40 -9.28 4.59 0.48
N VAL A 41 -9.27 4.67 -0.85
CA VAL A 41 -9.02 5.90 -1.60
C VAL A 41 -10.16 6.21 -2.55
N ARG A 42 -10.43 7.49 -2.76
CA ARG A 42 -11.34 7.99 -3.78
C ARG A 42 -10.72 9.18 -4.50
N VAL A 43 -10.95 9.28 -5.81
CA VAL A 43 -10.56 10.45 -6.59
C VAL A 43 -11.80 11.29 -6.87
N GLU A 44 -11.80 12.55 -6.43
CA GLU A 44 -12.87 13.52 -6.67
C GLU A 44 -12.26 14.84 -7.13
N GLU A 45 -12.73 15.38 -8.25
CA GLU A 45 -12.28 16.68 -8.78
C GLU A 45 -10.74 16.81 -8.92
N GLY A 46 -10.05 15.71 -9.23
CA GLY A 46 -8.60 15.67 -9.35
C GLY A 46 -7.84 15.57 -8.02
N MET A 47 -8.56 15.52 -6.89
CA MET A 47 -7.98 15.28 -5.57
C MET A 47 -8.05 13.79 -5.19
N VAL A 48 -6.97 13.28 -4.59
CA VAL A 48 -6.94 11.94 -4.00
C VAL A 48 -7.29 12.05 -2.52
N LEU A 49 -8.44 11.50 -2.14
CA LEU A 49 -8.94 11.45 -0.77
C LEU A 49 -8.57 10.10 -0.14
N LEU A 50 -7.98 10.15 1.06
CA LEU A 50 -7.61 8.98 1.86
C LEU A 50 -8.58 8.84 3.04
N GLN A 51 -9.21 7.69 3.19
CA GLN A 51 -9.96 7.39 4.40
C GLN A 51 -8.99 6.99 5.51
N LEU A 52 -8.83 7.88 6.50
CA LEU A 52 -8.09 7.56 7.72
C LEU A 52 -9.05 6.91 8.71
N THR A 53 -8.81 5.65 9.05
CA THR A 53 -9.41 5.03 10.24
C THR A 53 -8.68 5.60 11.46
N THR A 54 -9.27 6.59 12.12
CA THR A 54 -8.78 7.05 13.43
C THR A 54 -9.04 5.94 14.44
N ASN A 55 -8.01 5.14 14.72
CA ASN A 55 -7.98 4.36 15.95
C ASN A 55 -7.59 5.31 17.08
N VAL A 56 -8.56 6.11 17.56
CA VAL A 56 -8.39 6.78 18.84
C VAL A 56 -8.50 5.68 19.87
N ALA A 57 -7.35 5.19 20.36
CA ALA A 57 -7.34 4.44 21.60
C ALA A 57 -8.10 5.29 22.62
N ALA A 58 -9.23 4.79 23.11
CA ALA A 58 -9.99 5.44 24.17
C ALA A 58 -9.03 5.68 25.34
N ALA A 59 -8.79 6.95 25.63
CA ALA A 59 -8.13 7.39 26.85
C ALA A 59 -9.14 7.40 28.01
#